data_AF-A0AAD1W6H8-F1
#
_entry.id   AF-A0AAD1W6H8-F1
#
_cell.length_a   1.000
_cell.length_b   1.000
_cell.length_c   1.000
_cell.angle_alpha   90.00
_cell.angle_beta   90.00
_cell.angle_gamma   90.00
#
_symmetry.space_group_name_H-M   'P 1'
#
loop_
_entity.id
_entity.type
_entity.pdbx_description
1 polymer ?
#
loop_
_entity_poly.entity_id
_entity_poly.type
_entity_poly.pdbx_seq_one_letter_code
_entity_poly.pdbx_strand_id
1 'polypeptide(L)'
;MAPMYANGYMYIFEQENILNPFQANIAFYRRFIDVIIMIWNGTPDSIRQMLETINQLDTPVQLTMTMDPYTADLLDIRLYKENNTIAYTLFSKPTDRNTLLHATSHHPRHLINSLPYSQFLR
;
A
#
# COMPACT_ATOMS: atom_id res chain seq x y z
N MET A 1 6.99 -19.81 -3.05
CA MET A 1 6.31 -19.94 -4.36
C MET A 1 5.09 -19.04 -4.47
N ALA A 2 4.15 -19.07 -3.51
CA ALA A 2 2.95 -18.20 -3.50
C ALA A 2 3.15 -16.71 -3.90
N PRO A 3 4.15 -15.95 -3.36
CA PRO A 3 4.31 -14.54 -3.72
C PRO A 3 4.71 -14.31 -5.18
N MET A 4 5.38 -15.28 -5.82
CA MET A 4 5.75 -15.17 -7.22
C MET A 4 4.51 -15.27 -8.14
N TYR A 5 3.60 -16.19 -7.82
CA TYR A 5 2.34 -16.32 -8.55
C TYR A 5 1.46 -15.09 -8.40
N ALA A 6 1.34 -14.57 -7.18
CA ALA A 6 0.60 -13.33 -6.92
C ALA A 6 1.18 -12.15 -7.74
N ASN A 7 2.51 -12.02 -7.76
CA ASN A 7 3.16 -10.97 -8.55
C ASN A 7 2.95 -11.13 -10.06
N GLY A 8 2.98 -12.36 -10.58
CA GLY A 8 2.73 -12.62 -12.00
C GLY A 8 1.27 -12.35 -12.40
N TYR A 9 0.31 -12.78 -11.58
CA TYR A 9 -1.10 -12.47 -11.78
C TYR A 9 -1.34 -10.94 -11.76
N MET A 10 -0.83 -10.26 -10.73
CA MET A 10 -0.96 -8.80 -10.62
C MET A 10 -0.28 -8.06 -11.77
N TYR A 11 0.80 -8.59 -12.33
CA TYR A 11 1.45 -8.04 -13.51
C TYR A 11 0.54 -8.09 -14.73
N ILE A 12 -0.16 -9.21 -14.99
CA ILE A 12 -1.09 -9.28 -16.12
C ILE A 12 -2.29 -8.37 -15.87
N PHE A 13 -2.85 -8.45 -14.66
CA PHE A 13 -4.00 -7.65 -14.24
C PHE A 13 -3.75 -6.14 -14.40
N GLU A 14 -2.59 -5.65 -13.95
CA GLU A 14 -2.28 -4.22 -14.03
C GLU A 14 -2.07 -3.75 -15.47
N GLN A 15 -1.49 -4.56 -16.36
CA GLN A 15 -1.35 -4.20 -17.76
C GLN A 15 -2.72 -4.07 -18.43
N GLU A 16 -3.58 -5.06 -18.26
CA GLU A 16 -4.87 -5.13 -18.95
C GLU A 16 -5.91 -4.12 -18.41
N ASN A 17 -5.95 -3.93 -17.10
CA ASN A 17 -7.05 -3.21 -16.44
C ASN A 17 -6.66 -1.82 -15.91
N ILE A 18 -5.37 -1.51 -15.77
CA ILE A 18 -4.90 -0.24 -15.21
C ILE A 18 -4.06 0.53 -16.22
N LEU A 19 -2.93 -0.04 -16.65
CA LEU A 19 -1.93 0.67 -17.42
C LEU A 19 -2.38 0.93 -18.85
N ASN A 20 -2.93 -0.06 -19.56
CA ASN A 20 -3.39 0.14 -20.94
C ASN A 20 -4.63 1.05 -21.04
N PRO A 21 -5.70 0.87 -20.24
CA PRO A 21 -6.91 1.68 -20.40
C PRO A 21 -6.75 3.13 -19.92
N PHE A 22 -5.87 3.38 -18.95
CA PHE A 22 -5.72 4.68 -18.29
C PHE A 22 -4.35 5.33 -18.51
N GLN A 23 -3.52 4.81 -19.42
CA GLN A 23 -2.14 5.25 -19.67
C GLN A 23 -2.00 6.77 -19.78
N ALA A 24 -2.93 7.43 -20.48
CA ALA A 24 -2.89 8.87 -20.73
C ALA A 24 -2.92 9.71 -19.44
N ASN A 25 -3.52 9.18 -18.36
CA ASN A 25 -3.67 9.87 -17.10
C ASN A 25 -2.61 9.45 -16.06
N ILE A 26 -1.77 8.45 -16.35
CA ILE A 26 -0.77 7.90 -15.42
C ILE A 26 0.59 8.53 -15.74
N ALA A 27 1.06 9.42 -14.86
CA ALA A 27 2.40 10.00 -14.98
C ALA A 27 3.49 9.07 -14.43
N PHE A 28 3.15 8.32 -13.38
CA PHE A 28 4.04 7.40 -12.71
C PHE A 28 3.23 6.27 -12.09
N TYR A 29 3.74 5.05 -12.16
CA TYR A 29 3.13 3.88 -11.56
C TYR A 29 4.23 2.91 -11.11
N ARG A 30 4.21 2.51 -9.85
CA ARG A 30 5.04 1.43 -9.31
C ARG A 30 4.22 0.62 -8.31
N ARG A 31 4.52 -0.68 -8.25
CA ARG A 31 3.92 -1.61 -7.30
C ARG A 31 5.00 -2.31 -6.51
N PHE A 32 4.77 -2.47 -5.22
CA PHE A 32 5.55 -3.31 -4.33
C PHE A 32 4.61 -4.26 -3.60
N ILE A 33 4.64 -5.55 -3.97
CA ILE A 33 3.71 -6.59 -3.48
C ILE A 33 2.25 -6.15 -3.72
N ASP A 34 1.56 -5.72 -2.68
CA ASP A 34 0.15 -5.32 -2.64
C ASP A 34 -0.03 -3.80 -2.59
N VAL A 35 1.05 -3.03 -2.46
CA VAL A 35 1.00 -1.56 -2.40
C VAL A 35 1.33 -0.96 -3.76
N ILE A 36 0.44 -0.10 -4.26
CA ILE A 36 0.62 0.66 -5.50
C ILE A 36 0.86 2.12 -5.14
N ILE A 37 1.88 2.72 -5.75
CA ILE A 37 2.10 4.17 -5.77
C ILE A 37 1.90 4.67 -7.20
N MET A 38 1.08 5.71 -7.33
CA MET A 38 0.71 6.26 -8.63
C MET A 38 0.65 7.78 -8.58
N ILE A 39 1.14 8.43 -9.63
CA ILE A 39 0.93 9.86 -9.87
C ILE A 39 -0.08 9.97 -11.02
N TRP A 40 -1.19 10.63 -10.74
CA TRP A 40 -2.30 10.80 -11.67
C TRP A 40 -2.34 12.25 -12.19
N ASN A 41 -2.34 12.41 -13.51
CA ASN A 41 -2.46 13.69 -14.20
C ASN A 41 -3.91 14.07 -14.55
N GLY A 42 -4.86 13.16 -14.36
CA GLY A 42 -6.28 13.43 -14.60
C GLY A 42 -6.97 14.15 -13.43
N THR A 43 -8.29 14.26 -13.52
CA THR A 43 -9.09 14.86 -12.44
C THR A 43 -9.26 13.90 -11.27
N PRO A 44 -9.55 14.42 -10.06
CA PRO A 44 -9.93 13.61 -8.89
C PRO A 44 -11.11 12.66 -9.16
N ASP A 45 -12.03 13.03 -10.05
CA ASP A 45 -13.18 12.19 -10.38
C ASP A 45 -12.82 11.09 -11.37
N SER A 46 -11.90 11.33 -12.30
CA SER A 46 -11.48 10.28 -13.25
C SER A 46 -10.71 9.16 -12.58
N ILE A 47 -9.91 9.45 -11.54
CA ILE A 47 -9.23 8.40 -10.75
C ILE A 47 -10.22 7.61 -9.87
N ARG A 48 -11.28 8.25 -9.36
CA ARG A 48 -12.35 7.55 -8.65
C ARG A 48 -13.12 6.63 -9.58
N GLN A 49 -13.45 7.12 -10.78
CA GLN A 49 -14.10 6.31 -11.80
C GLN A 49 -13.23 5.12 -12.23
N MET A 50 -11.92 5.31 -12.36
CA MET A 50 -10.97 4.23 -12.61
C MET A 50 -11.05 3.17 -11.50
N LEU A 51 -10.99 3.59 -10.24
CA LEU A 51 -11.08 2.70 -9.08
C LEU A 51 -12.40 1.91 -9.05
N GLU A 52 -13.52 2.58 -9.31
CA GLU A 52 -14.85 1.96 -9.39
C GLU A 52 -14.91 0.93 -10.52
N THR A 53 -14.39 1.27 -11.70
CA THR A 53 -14.36 0.37 -12.87
C THR A 53 -13.58 -0.90 -12.55
N ILE A 54 -12.40 -0.76 -11.93
CA ILE A 54 -11.56 -1.90 -11.56
C ILE A 54 -12.25 -2.79 -10.52
N ASN A 55 -12.86 -2.20 -9.50
CA ASN A 55 -13.53 -2.95 -8.43
C ASN A 55 -14.84 -3.64 -8.86
N GLN A 56 -15.41 -3.24 -10.00
CA GLN A 56 -16.58 -3.89 -10.62
C GLN A 56 -16.22 -5.11 -11.48
N LEU A 57 -14.94 -5.33 -11.80
CA LEU A 57 -14.51 -6.50 -12.55
C LEU A 57 -14.76 -7.78 -11.75
N ASP A 58 -15.14 -8.85 -12.44
CA ASP A 58 -15.29 -10.19 -11.85
C ASP A 58 -13.91 -10.83 -11.59
N THR A 59 -13.18 -10.24 -10.64
CA THR A 59 -11.83 -10.66 -10.24
C THR A 59 -11.71 -10.65 -8.71
N PRO A 60 -10.77 -11.43 -8.15
CA PRO A 60 -10.51 -11.39 -6.71
C PRO A 60 -9.81 -10.10 -6.24
N VAL A 61 -9.46 -9.19 -7.15
CA VAL A 61 -8.72 -7.97 -6.81
C VAL A 61 -9.71 -6.87 -6.42
N GLN A 62 -9.50 -6.31 -5.24
CA GLN A 62 -10.23 -5.14 -4.75
C GLN A 62 -9.20 -4.10 -4.32
N LEU A 63 -9.23 -2.95 -4.98
CA LEU A 63 -8.33 -1.84 -4.71
C LEU A 63 -8.97 -0.86 -3.75
N THR A 64 -8.16 -0.35 -2.83
CA THR A 64 -8.49 0.81 -2.00
C THR A 64 -7.45 1.87 -2.27
N MET A 65 -7.86 3.14 -2.19
CA MET A 65 -7.00 4.26 -2.54
C MET A 65 -7.08 5.34 -1.47
N THR A 66 -5.91 5.90 -1.17
CA THR A 66 -5.79 7.21 -0.53
C THR A 66 -5.13 8.14 -1.54
N MET A 67 -5.57 9.40 -1.57
CA MET A 67 -5.07 10.38 -2.51
C MET A 67 -4.80 11.68 -1.77
N ASP A 68 -3.60 12.21 -1.94
CA ASP A 68 -3.19 13.50 -1.43
C ASP A 68 -2.36 14.23 -2.50
N PRO A 69 -2.53 15.55 -2.71
CA PRO A 69 -1.81 16.29 -3.75
C PRO A 69 -0.32 16.50 -3.46
N TYR A 70 0.10 16.37 -2.20
CA TYR A 70 1.42 16.79 -1.72
C TYR A 70 2.23 15.65 -1.12
N THR A 71 1.55 14.59 -0.70
CA THR A 71 2.14 13.47 0.03
C THR A 71 1.69 12.13 -0.53
N ALA A 72 2.51 11.10 -0.33
CA ALA A 72 2.16 9.72 -0.65
C ALA A 72 2.77 8.79 0.39
N ASP A 73 1.95 7.92 0.97
CA ASP A 73 2.40 6.96 1.97
C ASP A 73 2.70 5.61 1.31
N LEU A 74 3.90 5.08 1.53
CA LEU A 74 4.36 3.80 1.01
C LEU A 74 5.07 3.03 2.13
N LEU A 75 4.49 1.91 2.59
CA LEU A 75 5.02 1.13 3.71
C LEU A 75 5.26 2.02 4.95
N ASP A 76 6.50 2.09 5.41
CA ASP A 76 6.94 2.83 6.60
C ASP A 76 7.47 4.24 6.27
N ILE A 77 7.25 4.72 5.03
CA ILE A 77 7.70 6.04 4.60
C ILE A 77 6.55 6.89 4.05
N ARG A 78 6.60 8.18 4.35
CA ARG A 78 5.80 9.22 3.72
C ARG A 78 6.69 10.04 2.81
N LEU A 79 6.37 10.03 1.52
CA LEU A 79 6.98 10.89 0.51
C LEU A 79 6.27 12.24 0.52
N TYR A 80 7.04 13.31 0.38
CA TYR A 80 6.52 14.67 0.22
C TYR A 80 7.48 15.50 -0.63
N LYS A 81 6.95 16.58 -1.22
CA LYS A 81 7.78 17.52 -1.98
C LYS A 81 8.32 18.61 -1.06
N GLU A 82 9.63 18.82 -1.07
CA GLU A 82 10.32 19.89 -0.34
C GLU A 82 11.37 20.51 -1.26
N ASN A 83 11.42 21.84 -1.39
CA ASN A 83 12.45 22.54 -2.19
C ASN A 83 12.69 21.98 -3.61
N ASN A 84 11.61 21.55 -4.27
CA ASN A 84 11.63 20.92 -5.60
C ASN A 84 12.34 19.55 -5.67
N THR A 85 12.63 18.93 -4.54
CA THR A 85 13.07 17.54 -4.41
C THR A 85 11.99 16.70 -3.72
N ILE A 86 12.09 15.38 -3.87
CA ILE A 86 11.26 14.43 -3.11
C ILE A 86 12.03 14.13 -1.81
N ALA A 87 11.44 14.51 -0.69
CA ALA A 87 11.90 14.15 0.63
C ALA A 87 11.04 13.00 1.18
N TYR A 88 11.54 12.34 2.23
CA TYR A 88 10.82 11.28 2.91
C TYR A 88 10.93 11.44 4.42
N THR A 89 9.91 11.00 5.13
CA THR A 89 9.91 10.89 6.59
C THR A 89 9.35 9.53 6.99
N LEU A 90 9.61 9.12 8.22
CA LEU A 90 9.05 7.89 8.76
C LEU A 90 7.54 8.04 8.93
N PHE A 91 6.79 7.07 8.43
CA PHE A 91 5.35 7.01 8.55
C PHE A 91 4.95 5.79 9.37
N SER A 92 4.07 6.02 10.34
CA SER A 92 3.46 4.95 11.12
C SER A 92 1.95 5.15 11.03
N LYS A 93 1.20 4.07 10.76
CA LYS A 93 -0.24 4.20 10.60
C LYS A 93 -0.83 4.69 11.93
N PRO A 94 -1.85 5.57 11.92
CA PRO A 94 -2.51 5.98 13.17
C PRO A 94 -3.07 4.81 14.00
N THR A 95 -3.30 3.67 13.34
CA THR A 95 -3.74 2.40 13.94
C THR A 95 -2.60 1.53 14.46
N ASP A 96 -1.34 1.77 14.09
CA ASP A 96 -0.17 1.08 14.64
C ASP A 96 0.08 1.58 16.06
N ARG A 97 -0.74 1.08 16.97
CA ARG A 97 -0.40 1.09 18.38
C ARG A 97 0.55 -0.08 18.59
N ASN A 98 1.65 0.13 19.31
CA ASN A 98 2.50 -0.94 19.86
C ASN A 98 1.74 -1.75 20.94
N THR A 99 0.49 -2.11 20.67
CA THR A 99 -0.37 -2.92 21.50
C THR A 99 0.11 -4.35 21.40
N LEU A 100 0.80 -4.79 22.44
CA LEU A 100 1.00 -6.20 22.67
C LEU A 100 -0.36 -6.85 22.95
N LEU A 101 -0.59 -8.00 22.32
CA LEU A 101 -1.69 -8.86 22.68
C LEU A 101 -1.53 -9.29 24.14
N HIS A 102 -2.64 -9.34 24.88
CA HIS A 102 -2.62 -9.68 26.30
C HIS A 102 -1.99 -11.06 26.52
N ALA A 103 -1.29 -11.27 27.64
CA ALA A 103 -0.60 -12.54 27.94
C ALA A 103 -1.55 -13.76 27.98
N THR A 104 -2.86 -13.54 28.11
CA THR A 104 -3.89 -14.59 28.07
C THR A 104 -4.44 -14.87 26.67
N SER A 105 -3.96 -14.20 25.63
CA SER A 105 -4.24 -14.63 24.26
C SER A 105 -3.60 -16.00 24.02
N HIS A 106 -4.04 -16.71 22.98
CA HIS A 106 -3.60 -18.08 22.66
C HIS A 106 -2.15 -18.16 22.11
N HIS A 107 -1.22 -17.38 22.66
CA HIS A 107 0.18 -17.44 22.29
C HIS A 107 0.91 -18.60 23.02
N PRO A 108 1.88 -19.23 22.36
CA PRO A 108 2.83 -20.11 23.04
C PRO A 108 3.56 -19.38 24.19
N ARG A 109 3.75 -20.06 25.33
CA ARG A 109 4.39 -19.48 26.52
C ARG A 109 5.77 -18.85 26.27
N HIS A 110 6.56 -19.43 25.36
CA HIS A 110 7.89 -18.91 25.04
C HIS A 110 7.85 -17.54 24.33
N LEU A 111 6.78 -17.25 23.58
CA LEU A 111 6.56 -15.95 22.94
C LEU A 111 6.18 -14.91 24.01
N ILE A 112 5.25 -15.25 24.92
CA ILE A 112 4.82 -14.35 26.01
C ILE A 112 6.03 -13.85 26.82
N ASN A 113 6.97 -14.74 27.13
CA ASN A 113 8.15 -14.41 27.95
C ASN A 113 9.22 -13.58 27.19
N SER A 114 9.31 -13.75 25.87
CA SER A 114 10.35 -13.09 25.04
C SER A 114 9.89 -11.79 24.38
N LEU A 115 8.58 -11.58 24.27
CA LEU A 115 7.99 -10.40 23.66
C LEU A 115 8.34 -9.09 24.39
N PRO A 116 8.25 -8.97 25.74
CA PRO A 116 8.63 -7.74 26.43
C PRO A 116 10.11 -7.38 26.18
N TYR A 117 11.00 -8.36 26.33
CA TYR A 117 12.44 -8.16 26.13
C TYR A 117 12.77 -7.72 24.71
N SER A 118 12.17 -8.36 23.69
CA SER A 118 12.42 -8.02 22.29
C SER A 118 11.84 -6.65 21.88
N GLN A 119 10.75 -6.22 22.50
CA GLN A 119 10.19 -4.88 22.26
C GLN A 119 11.02 -3.76 22.88
N PHE A 120 11.58 -3.96 24.07
CA PHE A 120 12.46 -2.94 24.70
C PHE A 120 13.81 -2.75 23.98
N LEU A 121 14.17 -3.65 23.07
CA LEU A 121 15.41 -3.56 22.28
C LEU A 121 15.22 -2.89 20.91
N ARG A 122 13.98 -2.53 20.55
CA ARG A 122 13.66 -1.77 19.33
C ARG A 122 13.49 -0.29 19.65
#